data_AF-A0A2D6Q524-F1
#
_entry.id   AF-A0A2D6Q524-F1
#
_cell.length_a   1.000
_cell.length_b   1.000
_cell.length_c   1.000
_cell.angle_alpha   90.00
_cell.angle_beta   90.00
_cell.angle_gamma   90.00
#
_symmetry.space_group_name_H-M   'P 1'
#
loop_
_entity.id
_entity.type
_entity.pdbx_description
1 polymer ?
#
loop_
_entity_poly.entity_id
_entity_poly.type
_entity_poly.pdbx_seq_one_letter_code
_entity_poly.pdbx_strand_id
1 'polypeptide(L)'
;MEEESTIALEQETTKQKQEHVHTDELIHEDIKIPKDRVAVLIGSAGSTKNLIQEKTECDIDVDSENGQVEITSFDALRVFDCKDIVMAIGRGFNPKIALKLLKEEYSLEVIRLRDLVGGNQKQQERLKSRVIGREGKVRREIERLTRCEIAVYGKTISILGDSMDVTTCHRAISMLLGGAMHKTVYTFLEKQEEKERLAADQIKLADLQRKNDLEE
;
A
#
# COMPACT_ATOMS: atom_id res chain seq x y z
N MET A 1 12.81 -39.97 -2.55
CA MET A 1 12.10 -40.23 -1.27
C MET A 1 12.19 -39.05 -0.32
N GLU A 2 13.36 -38.42 -0.12
CA GLU A 2 13.49 -37.24 0.75
C GLU A 2 12.92 -35.96 0.12
N GLU A 3 13.12 -35.71 -1.17
CA GLU A 3 12.54 -34.53 -1.86
C GLU A 3 11.01 -34.54 -1.91
N GLU A 4 10.38 -35.71 -2.07
CA GLU A 4 8.92 -35.83 -2.08
C GLU A 4 8.30 -35.56 -0.69
N SER A 5 9.02 -35.84 0.40
CA SER A 5 8.52 -35.56 1.75
C SER A 5 8.63 -34.07 2.11
N THR A 6 9.65 -33.37 1.61
CA THR A 6 9.81 -31.91 1.80
C THR A 6 8.74 -31.13 1.04
N ILE A 7 8.43 -31.51 -0.20
CA ILE A 7 7.38 -30.87 -1.00
C ILE A 7 6.00 -31.08 -0.38
N ALA A 8 5.73 -32.28 0.18
CA ALA A 8 4.47 -32.56 0.88
C ALA A 8 4.32 -31.71 2.16
N LEU A 9 5.41 -31.55 2.93
CA LEU A 9 5.44 -30.70 4.12
C LEU A 9 5.24 -29.22 3.78
N GLU A 10 5.87 -28.70 2.72
CA GLU A 10 5.65 -27.31 2.26
C GLU A 10 4.22 -27.09 1.76
N GLN A 11 3.63 -28.07 1.08
CA GLN A 11 2.24 -28.02 0.63
C GLN A 11 1.23 -28.11 1.79
N GLU A 12 1.51 -28.91 2.83
CA GLU A 12 0.73 -28.94 4.07
C GLU A 12 0.87 -27.66 4.89
N THR A 13 2.07 -27.10 4.98
CA THR A 13 2.33 -25.83 5.69
C THR A 13 1.67 -24.64 4.97
N THR A 14 1.60 -24.67 3.64
CA THR A 14 0.89 -23.66 2.83
C THR A 14 -0.63 -23.82 2.93
N LYS A 15 -1.15 -25.06 2.99
CA LYS A 15 -2.59 -25.33 3.19
C LYS A 15 -3.10 -25.00 4.60
N GLN A 16 -2.26 -25.17 5.62
CA GLN A 16 -2.64 -24.87 7.01
C GLN A 16 -2.58 -23.37 7.35
N LYS A 17 -1.97 -22.52 6.50
CA LYS A 17 -1.85 -21.07 6.73
C LYS A 17 -3.00 -20.21 6.21
N GLN A 18 -4.07 -20.83 5.70
CA GLN A 18 -5.32 -20.17 5.31
C GLN A 18 -6.51 -20.73 6.11
N GLU A 19 -6.45 -20.68 7.43
CA GLU A 19 -7.69 -20.75 8.22
C GLU A 19 -8.35 -19.36 8.19
N HIS A 20 -9.02 -19.08 7.09
CA HIS A 20 -9.97 -17.98 6.99
C HIS A 20 -11.10 -18.24 8.00
N VAL A 21 -11.32 -17.31 8.94
CA VAL A 21 -12.45 -17.40 9.88
C VAL A 21 -13.72 -17.07 9.10
N HIS A 22 -14.28 -18.07 8.43
CA HIS A 22 -15.58 -17.97 7.79
C HIS A 22 -16.64 -17.82 8.88
N THR A 23 -17.25 -16.65 8.92
CA THR A 23 -18.32 -16.36 9.88
C THR A 23 -19.66 -16.62 9.20
N ASP A 24 -20.66 -17.13 9.93
CA ASP A 24 -22.03 -17.27 9.40
C ASP A 24 -22.69 -15.90 9.13
N GLU A 25 -22.12 -14.83 9.69
CA GLU A 25 -22.59 -13.46 9.51
C GLU A 25 -21.91 -12.80 8.30
N LEU A 26 -22.74 -12.27 7.39
CA LEU A 26 -22.28 -11.47 6.26
C LEU A 26 -21.72 -10.13 6.78
N ILE A 27 -20.44 -9.90 6.52
CA ILE A 27 -19.76 -8.65 6.85
C ILE A 27 -19.99 -7.66 5.71
N HIS A 28 -20.37 -6.44 6.07
CA HIS A 28 -20.59 -5.35 5.13
C HIS A 28 -19.77 -4.13 5.52
N GLU A 29 -19.18 -3.46 4.54
CA GLU A 29 -18.42 -2.22 4.72
C GLU A 29 -18.77 -1.22 3.61
N ASP A 30 -19.11 -0.01 4.05
CA ASP A 30 -19.44 1.11 3.17
C ASP A 30 -18.30 2.11 3.10
N ILE A 31 -17.84 2.40 1.90
CA ILE A 31 -16.83 3.44 1.67
C ILE A 31 -17.23 4.39 0.56
N LYS A 32 -16.71 5.62 0.63
CA LYS A 32 -16.96 6.65 -0.36
C LYS A 32 -15.71 7.02 -1.13
N ILE A 33 -15.79 6.91 -2.45
CA ILE A 33 -14.75 7.36 -3.38
C ILE A 33 -15.18 8.60 -4.16
N PRO A 34 -14.22 9.41 -4.65
CA PRO A 34 -14.54 10.52 -5.55
C PRO A 34 -15.22 10.04 -6.84
N LYS A 35 -16.23 10.78 -7.32
CA LYS A 35 -17.04 10.40 -8.49
C LYS A 35 -16.21 10.15 -9.75
N ASP A 36 -15.19 10.96 -9.98
CA ASP A 36 -14.26 10.83 -11.11
C ASP A 36 -13.36 9.58 -11.02
N ARG A 37 -13.34 8.89 -9.87
CA ARG A 37 -12.61 7.64 -9.66
C ARG A 37 -13.48 6.40 -9.78
N VAL A 38 -14.80 6.54 -9.79
CA VAL A 38 -15.76 5.43 -9.98
C VAL A 38 -15.47 4.67 -11.27
N ALA A 39 -15.28 5.38 -12.38
CA ALA A 39 -14.98 4.76 -13.67
C ALA A 39 -13.67 3.93 -13.65
N VAL A 40 -12.69 4.34 -12.84
CA VAL A 40 -11.40 3.61 -12.69
C VAL A 40 -11.60 2.34 -11.87
N LEU A 41 -12.42 2.41 -10.81
CA LEU A 41 -12.78 1.26 -9.99
C LEU A 41 -13.58 0.23 -10.79
N ILE A 42 -14.56 0.67 -11.59
CA ILE A 42 -15.36 -0.23 -12.44
C ILE A 42 -14.47 -0.82 -13.54
N GLY A 43 -13.72 0.03 -14.25
CA GLY A 43 -12.93 -0.37 -15.42
C GLY A 43 -13.79 -0.64 -16.66
N SER A 44 -13.14 -0.91 -17.79
CA SER A 44 -13.83 -1.20 -19.05
C SER A 44 -14.71 -2.44 -18.91
N ALA A 45 -16.02 -2.29 -19.13
CA ALA A 45 -17.00 -3.37 -18.95
C ALA A 45 -16.93 -4.08 -17.58
N GLY A 46 -16.53 -3.37 -16.52
CA GLY A 46 -16.42 -3.96 -15.17
C GLY A 46 -15.13 -4.74 -14.92
N SER A 47 -14.16 -4.71 -15.84
CA SER A 47 -12.93 -5.53 -15.75
C SER A 47 -12.17 -5.36 -14.45
N THR A 48 -12.06 -4.11 -13.96
CA THR A 48 -11.31 -3.83 -12.72
C THR A 48 -12.09 -4.34 -11.51
N LYS A 49 -13.39 -4.03 -11.44
CA LYS A 49 -14.25 -4.49 -10.34
C LYS A 49 -14.22 -6.01 -10.24
N ASN A 50 -14.43 -6.70 -11.35
CA ASN A 50 -14.48 -8.16 -11.40
C ASN A 50 -13.14 -8.77 -10.96
N LEU A 51 -12.01 -8.18 -11.36
CA LEU A 51 -10.69 -8.63 -10.93
C LEU A 51 -10.47 -8.45 -9.42
N ILE A 52 -10.91 -7.34 -8.84
CA ILE A 52 -10.80 -7.12 -7.39
C ILE A 52 -11.66 -8.16 -6.66
N GLN A 53 -12.93 -8.32 -7.05
CA GLN A 53 -13.83 -9.32 -6.47
C GLN A 53 -13.26 -10.75 -6.54
N GLU A 54 -12.66 -11.14 -7.67
CA GLU A 54 -12.02 -12.45 -7.83
C GLU A 54 -10.84 -12.63 -6.85
N LYS A 55 -10.00 -11.59 -6.70
CA LYS A 55 -8.79 -11.68 -5.87
C LYS A 55 -9.08 -11.57 -4.38
N THR A 56 -10.13 -10.84 -4.00
CA THR A 56 -10.49 -10.63 -2.60
C THR A 56 -11.59 -11.58 -2.15
N GLU A 57 -12.30 -12.28 -3.04
CA GLU A 57 -13.49 -13.07 -2.68
C GLU A 57 -14.55 -12.21 -1.96
N CYS A 58 -14.72 -10.98 -2.45
CA CYS A 58 -15.75 -10.05 -1.98
C CYS A 58 -16.71 -9.69 -3.11
N ASP A 59 -17.95 -9.38 -2.76
CA ASP A 59 -18.89 -8.72 -3.67
C ASP A 59 -18.76 -7.20 -3.52
N ILE A 60 -18.73 -6.49 -4.65
CA ILE A 60 -18.60 -5.03 -4.72
C ILE A 60 -19.79 -4.46 -5.49
N ASP A 61 -20.61 -3.66 -4.81
CA ASP A 61 -21.62 -2.82 -5.44
C ASP A 61 -21.19 -1.35 -5.45
N VAL A 62 -21.49 -0.65 -6.54
CA VAL A 62 -21.01 0.72 -6.74
C VAL A 62 -22.14 1.62 -7.18
N ASP A 63 -22.54 2.53 -6.30
CA ASP A 63 -23.42 3.65 -6.65
C ASP A 63 -22.63 4.66 -7.48
N SER A 64 -22.88 4.63 -8.78
CA SER A 64 -22.18 5.50 -9.73
C SER A 64 -22.60 6.97 -9.65
N GLU A 65 -23.73 7.29 -9.03
CA GLU A 65 -24.20 8.66 -8.90
C GLU A 65 -23.50 9.38 -7.76
N ASN A 66 -23.30 8.71 -6.62
CA ASN A 66 -22.78 9.35 -5.41
C ASN A 66 -21.37 8.88 -5.00
N GLY A 67 -20.83 7.82 -5.62
CA GLY A 67 -19.51 7.25 -5.36
C GLY A 67 -19.43 6.39 -4.10
N GLN A 68 -20.56 5.91 -3.58
CA GLN A 68 -20.63 4.91 -2.52
C GLN A 68 -20.29 3.54 -3.10
N VAL A 69 -19.47 2.80 -2.36
CA VAL A 69 -19.06 1.45 -2.68
C VAL A 69 -19.37 0.59 -1.47
N GLU A 70 -20.20 -0.42 -1.68
CA GLU A 70 -20.54 -1.42 -0.69
C GLU A 70 -19.68 -2.66 -0.96
N ILE A 71 -19.04 -3.17 0.09
CA ILE A 71 -18.19 -4.36 0.05
C ILE A 71 -18.77 -5.38 1.00
N THR A 72 -19.00 -6.60 0.52
CA THR A 72 -19.53 -7.68 1.34
C THR A 72 -18.73 -8.98 1.17
N SER A 73 -18.55 -9.71 2.28
CA SER A 73 -17.97 -11.05 2.29
C SER A 73 -18.27 -11.73 3.63
N PHE A 74 -18.04 -13.04 3.72
CA PHE A 74 -18.10 -13.80 4.98
C PHE A 74 -16.75 -13.87 5.71
N ASP A 75 -15.73 -13.18 5.18
CA ASP A 75 -14.38 -13.09 5.76
C ASP A 75 -13.98 -11.62 5.98
N ALA A 76 -13.72 -11.26 7.24
CA ALA A 76 -13.34 -9.92 7.65
C ALA A 76 -12.02 -9.43 7.04
N LEU A 77 -11.04 -10.32 6.89
CA LEU A 77 -9.73 -9.98 6.34
C LEU A 77 -9.86 -9.63 4.86
N ARG A 78 -10.67 -10.38 4.12
CA ARG A 78 -10.97 -10.11 2.72
C ARG A 78 -11.67 -8.77 2.52
N VAL A 79 -12.65 -8.45 3.36
CA VAL A 79 -13.30 -7.14 3.35
C VAL A 79 -12.29 -6.03 3.61
N PHE A 80 -11.36 -6.22 4.55
CA PHE A 80 -10.31 -5.25 4.85
C PHE A 80 -9.38 -5.01 3.66
N ASP A 81 -8.87 -6.07 3.03
CA ASP A 81 -8.02 -5.97 1.83
C ASP A 81 -8.75 -5.28 0.68
N CYS A 82 -10.01 -5.68 0.43
CA CYS A 82 -10.84 -5.09 -0.62
C CYS A 82 -11.08 -3.60 -0.36
N LYS A 83 -11.39 -3.23 0.89
CA LYS A 83 -11.58 -1.84 1.33
C LYS A 83 -10.34 -1.00 1.06
N ASP A 84 -9.16 -1.49 1.42
CA ASP A 84 -7.90 -0.80 1.18
C ASP A 84 -7.59 -0.64 -0.31
N ILE A 85 -7.86 -1.65 -1.14
CA ILE A 85 -7.71 -1.57 -2.60
C ILE A 85 -8.64 -0.51 -3.19
N VAL A 86 -9.93 -0.51 -2.82
CA VAL A 86 -10.90 0.47 -3.30
C VAL A 86 -10.52 1.87 -2.83
N MET A 87 -10.09 2.01 -1.57
CA MET A 87 -9.58 3.27 -1.04
C MET A 87 -8.36 3.76 -1.82
N ALA A 88 -7.37 2.89 -2.10
CA ALA A 88 -6.19 3.24 -2.89
C ALA A 88 -6.57 3.78 -4.28
N ILE A 89 -7.50 3.12 -4.97
CA ILE A 89 -8.02 3.58 -6.27
C ILE A 89 -8.73 4.93 -6.13
N GLY A 90 -9.57 5.09 -5.11
CA GLY A 90 -10.25 6.35 -4.79
C GLY A 90 -9.29 7.49 -4.44
N ARG A 91 -8.06 7.19 -3.98
CA ARG A 91 -7.01 8.17 -3.68
C ARG A 91 -5.98 8.33 -4.80
N GLY A 92 -6.26 7.84 -5.99
CA GLY A 92 -5.52 8.18 -7.21
C GLY A 92 -4.55 7.10 -7.70
N PHE A 93 -4.43 5.96 -7.02
CA PHE A 93 -3.67 4.83 -7.56
C PHE A 93 -4.41 4.16 -8.72
N ASN A 94 -3.67 3.62 -9.68
CA ASN A 94 -4.26 2.75 -10.69
C ASN A 94 -4.49 1.33 -10.12
N PRO A 95 -5.37 0.52 -10.72
CA PRO A 95 -5.70 -0.80 -10.20
C PRO A 95 -4.49 -1.74 -10.05
N LYS A 96 -3.54 -1.68 -10.98
CA LYS A 96 -2.33 -2.52 -10.93
C LYS A 96 -1.47 -2.23 -9.69
N ILE A 97 -1.37 -0.97 -9.29
CA ILE A 97 -0.66 -0.58 -8.05
C ILE A 97 -1.49 -0.96 -6.83
N ALA A 98 -2.81 -0.68 -6.84
CA ALA A 98 -3.69 -0.97 -5.71
C ALA A 98 -3.71 -2.46 -5.35
N LEU A 99 -3.75 -3.35 -6.34
CA LEU A 99 -3.71 -4.81 -6.13
C LEU A 99 -2.43 -5.32 -5.46
N LYS A 100 -1.37 -4.52 -5.35
CA LYS A 100 -0.19 -4.90 -4.55
C LYS A 100 -0.51 -5.04 -3.05
N LEU A 101 -1.61 -4.46 -2.57
CA LEU A 101 -2.08 -4.57 -1.19
C LEU A 101 -2.55 -5.97 -0.81
N LEU A 102 -2.75 -6.87 -1.77
CA LEU A 102 -3.01 -8.29 -1.49
C LEU A 102 -1.79 -9.02 -0.91
N LYS A 103 -0.63 -8.37 -0.84
CA LYS A 103 0.57 -8.90 -0.20
C LYS A 103 0.57 -8.48 1.26
N GLU A 104 0.72 -9.44 2.18
CA GLU A 104 0.66 -9.21 3.63
C GLU A 104 1.60 -8.11 4.14
N GLU A 105 2.77 -7.96 3.53
CA GLU A 105 3.76 -6.96 3.94
C GLU A 105 3.43 -5.55 3.44
N TYR A 106 2.50 -5.43 2.48
CA TYR A 106 2.16 -4.16 1.85
C TYR A 106 1.06 -3.44 2.64
N SER A 107 1.18 -2.12 2.75
CA SER A 107 0.17 -1.28 3.40
C SER A 107 -0.10 0.00 2.64
N LEU A 108 -1.28 0.58 2.90
CA LEU A 108 -1.73 1.86 2.38
C LEU A 108 -1.75 2.88 3.52
N GLU A 109 -1.09 4.02 3.33
CA GLU A 109 -1.20 5.16 4.23
C GLU A 109 -1.80 6.38 3.51
N VAL A 110 -2.69 7.11 4.19
CA VAL A 110 -3.41 8.27 3.62
C VAL A 110 -3.24 9.50 4.50
N ILE A 111 -2.45 10.45 4.03
CA ILE A 111 -2.26 11.75 4.69
C ILE A 111 -3.34 12.72 4.19
N ARG A 112 -4.18 13.21 5.10
CA ARG A 112 -5.18 14.24 4.78
C ARG A 112 -4.59 15.63 4.93
N LEU A 113 -4.50 16.38 3.84
CA LEU A 113 -3.96 17.75 3.87
C LEU A 113 -4.80 18.71 4.70
N ARG A 114 -6.10 18.42 4.86
CA ARG A 114 -6.99 19.23 5.71
C ARG A 114 -6.57 19.19 7.18
N ASP A 115 -5.97 18.10 7.62
CA ASP A 115 -5.54 17.94 9.02
C ASP A 115 -4.33 18.84 9.32
N LEU A 116 -3.61 19.29 8.27
CA LEU A 116 -2.41 20.13 8.38
C LEU A 116 -2.70 21.62 8.16
N VAL A 117 -3.53 21.96 7.17
CA VAL A 117 -3.75 23.36 6.73
C VAL A 117 -5.23 23.72 6.60
N GLY A 118 -6.12 22.90 7.16
CA GLY A 118 -7.56 23.14 7.14
C GLY A 118 -8.13 23.19 5.71
N GLY A 119 -9.14 24.03 5.52
CA GLY A 119 -9.79 24.23 4.22
C GLY A 119 -9.04 25.13 3.23
N ASN A 120 -7.83 25.60 3.54
CA ASN A 120 -7.12 26.56 2.70
C ASN A 120 -6.55 25.90 1.44
N GLN A 121 -7.28 26.01 0.33
CA GLN A 121 -6.92 25.38 -0.94
C GLN A 121 -5.54 25.85 -1.46
N LYS A 122 -5.19 27.14 -1.32
CA LYS A 122 -3.89 27.65 -1.74
C LYS A 122 -2.73 27.02 -0.97
N GLN A 123 -2.91 26.82 0.34
CA GLN A 123 -1.92 26.13 1.15
C GLN A 123 -1.83 24.64 0.80
N GLN A 124 -2.97 23.97 0.57
CA GLN A 124 -2.99 22.58 0.10
C GLN A 124 -2.24 22.42 -1.24
N GLU A 125 -2.50 23.29 -2.22
CA GLU A 125 -1.78 23.27 -3.51
C GLU A 125 -0.27 23.51 -3.33
N ARG A 126 0.12 24.40 -2.42
CA ARG A 126 1.54 24.64 -2.10
C ARG A 126 2.20 23.39 -1.51
N LEU A 127 1.52 22.69 -0.60
CA LEU A 127 2.01 21.46 0.01
C LEU A 127 2.14 20.33 -1.04
N LYS A 128 1.11 20.14 -1.87
CA LYS A 128 1.14 19.18 -2.99
C LYS A 128 2.30 19.49 -3.94
N SER A 129 2.51 20.75 -4.30
CA SER A 129 3.60 21.18 -5.18
C SER A 129 4.99 20.87 -4.62
N ARG A 130 5.18 20.95 -3.29
CA ARG A 130 6.44 20.56 -2.63
C ARG A 130 6.70 19.07 -2.72
N VAL A 131 5.67 18.25 -2.52
CA VAL A 131 5.79 16.79 -2.61
C VAL A 131 6.03 16.33 -4.05
N ILE A 132 5.30 16.89 -5.03
CA ILE A 132 5.50 16.57 -6.44
C ILE A 132 6.88 17.07 -6.90
N GLY A 133 7.24 18.30 -6.55
CA GLY A 133 8.43 18.97 -7.06
C GLY A 133 8.34 19.31 -8.55
N ARG A 134 9.42 19.85 -9.11
CA ARG A 134 9.47 20.18 -10.55
C ARG A 134 9.33 18.89 -11.36
N GLU A 135 8.33 18.81 -12.23
CA GLU A 135 8.07 17.65 -13.11
C GLU A 135 8.01 16.31 -12.35
N GLY A 136 7.51 16.31 -11.11
CA GLY A 136 7.42 15.09 -10.31
C GLY A 136 8.78 14.55 -9.83
N LYS A 137 9.88 15.29 -9.97
CA LYS A 137 11.24 14.80 -9.62
C LYS A 137 11.37 14.46 -8.15
N VAL A 138 10.75 15.24 -7.26
CA VAL A 138 10.84 14.99 -5.81
C VAL A 138 10.09 13.73 -5.45
N ARG A 139 8.85 13.59 -5.92
CA ARG A 139 8.04 12.39 -5.72
C ARG A 139 8.77 11.14 -6.23
N ARG A 140 9.25 11.16 -7.48
CA ARG A 140 9.96 10.02 -8.09
C ARG A 140 11.21 9.61 -7.33
N GLU A 141 11.95 10.57 -6.79
CA GLU A 141 13.16 10.27 -6.02
C GLU A 141 12.81 9.64 -4.66
N ILE A 142 11.75 10.11 -4.00
CA ILE A 142 11.25 9.48 -2.77
C ILE A 142 10.75 8.07 -3.08
N GLU A 143 9.93 7.89 -4.12
CA GLU A 143 9.44 6.58 -4.59
C GLU A 143 10.61 5.63 -4.85
N ARG A 144 11.70 6.10 -5.47
CA ARG A 144 12.91 5.30 -5.72
C ARG A 144 13.63 4.90 -4.43
N LEU A 145 13.87 5.85 -3.54
CA LEU A 145 14.65 5.64 -2.31
C LEU A 145 13.91 4.77 -1.30
N THR A 146 12.57 4.85 -1.27
CA THR A 146 11.75 4.06 -0.35
C THR A 146 11.06 2.88 -1.00
N ARG A 147 11.19 2.66 -2.31
CA ARG A 147 10.48 1.61 -3.07
C ARG A 147 8.94 1.68 -2.93
N CYS A 148 8.41 2.84 -2.55
CA CYS A 148 6.96 3.08 -2.42
C CYS A 148 6.39 3.69 -3.69
N GLU A 149 5.07 3.64 -3.81
CA GLU A 149 4.26 4.34 -4.80
C GLU A 149 3.53 5.50 -4.12
N ILE A 150 3.54 6.70 -4.73
CA ILE A 150 2.93 7.89 -4.13
C ILE A 150 1.85 8.48 -5.04
N ALA A 151 0.63 8.56 -4.53
CA ALA A 151 -0.48 9.24 -5.19
C ALA A 151 -0.77 10.59 -4.52
N VAL A 152 -0.69 11.68 -5.28
CA VAL A 152 -1.10 13.02 -4.84
C VAL A 152 -2.40 13.35 -5.54
N TYR A 153 -3.52 13.26 -4.82
CA TYR A 153 -4.84 13.35 -5.42
C TYR A 153 -5.83 14.09 -4.52
N GLY A 154 -6.57 15.05 -5.10
CA GLY A 154 -7.56 15.85 -4.38
C GLY A 154 -6.96 16.55 -3.15
N LYS A 155 -7.38 16.09 -1.97
CA LYS A 155 -7.03 16.64 -0.65
C LYS A 155 -6.17 15.68 0.18
N THR A 156 -5.62 14.65 -0.45
CA THR A 156 -4.86 13.58 0.19
C THR A 156 -3.54 13.34 -0.53
N ILE A 157 -2.57 12.84 0.22
CA ILE A 157 -1.35 12.21 -0.31
C ILE A 157 -1.36 10.78 0.23
N SER A 158 -1.31 9.81 -0.67
CA SER A 158 -1.34 8.39 -0.31
C SER A 158 -0.04 7.71 -0.68
N ILE A 159 0.38 6.78 0.16
CA ILE A 159 1.63 6.03 0.06
C ILE A 159 1.26 4.55 0.08
N LEU A 160 1.83 3.76 -0.82
CA LEU A 160 1.59 2.33 -0.91
C LEU A 160 2.92 1.62 -1.13
N GLY A 161 3.22 0.61 -0.32
CA GLY A 161 4.47 -0.14 -0.40
C GLY A 161 4.61 -1.13 0.75
N ASP A 162 5.79 -1.70 0.92
CA ASP A 162 6.13 -2.49 2.10
C ASP A 162 5.97 -1.63 3.38
N SER A 163 5.48 -2.22 4.46
CA SER A 163 5.11 -1.49 5.67
C SER A 163 6.28 -0.76 6.34
N MET A 164 7.50 -1.30 6.27
CA MET A 164 8.70 -0.62 6.77
C MET A 164 9.04 0.58 5.90
N ASP A 165 8.96 0.40 4.58
CA ASP A 165 9.22 1.41 3.57
C ASP A 165 8.19 2.55 3.61
N VAL A 166 6.92 2.22 3.79
CA VAL A 166 5.81 3.17 3.97
C VAL A 166 6.07 4.08 5.16
N THR A 167 6.54 3.53 6.29
CA THR A 167 6.89 4.32 7.48
C THR A 167 7.98 5.36 7.18
N THR A 168 9.05 4.94 6.49
CA THR A 168 10.15 5.83 6.08
C THR A 168 9.67 6.89 5.09
N CYS A 169 8.86 6.50 4.10
CA CYS A 169 8.26 7.40 3.12
C CYS A 169 7.32 8.43 3.77
N HIS A 170 6.45 7.99 4.69
CA HIS A 170 5.54 8.87 5.42
C HIS A 170 6.32 9.95 6.19
N ARG A 171 7.42 9.56 6.84
CA ARG A 171 8.29 10.53 7.52
C ARG A 171 8.90 11.54 6.55
N ALA A 172 9.41 11.09 5.41
CA ALA A 172 9.97 11.98 4.39
C ALA A 172 8.92 12.98 3.84
N ILE A 173 7.70 12.49 3.56
CA ILE A 173 6.58 13.33 3.13
C ILE A 173 6.19 14.31 4.23
N SER A 174 6.07 13.86 5.48
CA SER A 174 5.78 14.71 6.64
C SER A 174 6.81 15.83 6.81
N MET A 175 8.10 15.55 6.60
CA MET A 175 9.15 16.58 6.61
C MET A 175 8.93 17.63 5.51
N LEU A 176 8.58 17.20 4.29
CA LEU A 176 8.26 18.14 3.21
C LEU A 176 7.04 19.00 3.52
N LEU A 177 6.00 18.39 4.10
CA LEU A 177 4.77 19.09 4.49
C LEU A 177 5.03 20.08 5.64
N GLY A 178 5.92 19.74 6.57
CA GLY A 178 6.38 20.59 7.67
C GLY A 178 7.36 21.69 7.27
N GLY A 179 7.74 21.80 5.99
CA GLY A 179 8.58 22.90 5.48
C GLY A 179 10.07 22.59 5.31
N ALA A 180 10.54 21.38 5.61
CA ALA A 180 11.95 20.99 5.46
C ALA A 180 12.45 21.15 4.02
N MET A 181 13.72 21.50 3.83
CA MET A 181 14.29 21.59 2.48
C MET A 181 14.35 20.21 1.82
N HIS A 182 14.20 20.13 0.49
CA HIS A 182 14.28 18.85 -0.24
C HIS A 182 15.63 18.16 0.00
N LYS A 183 16.72 18.92 0.04
CA LYS A 183 18.06 18.42 0.38
C LYS A 183 18.07 17.70 1.73
N THR A 184 17.43 18.27 2.74
CA THR A 184 17.33 17.66 4.09
C THR A 184 16.57 16.33 4.04
N VAL A 185 15.53 16.24 3.22
CA VAL A 185 14.75 15.01 3.05
C VAL A 185 15.55 13.94 2.32
N TYR A 186 16.29 14.31 1.26
CA TYR A 186 17.16 13.36 0.56
C TYR A 186 18.26 12.81 1.46
N THR A 187 18.96 13.67 2.20
CA THR A 187 19.98 13.21 3.16
C THR A 187 19.39 12.33 4.26
N PHE A 188 18.13 12.55 4.67
CA PHE A 188 17.45 11.65 5.60
C PHE A 188 17.18 10.28 4.97
N LEU A 189 16.66 10.24 3.75
CA LEU A 189 16.34 9.00 3.03
C LEU A 189 17.60 8.19 2.69
N GLU A 190 18.65 8.83 2.16
CA GLU A 190 19.94 8.18 1.85
C GLU A 190 20.55 7.53 3.10
N LYS A 191 20.45 8.19 4.26
CA LYS A 191 20.91 7.63 5.54
C LYS A 191 20.07 6.45 6.01
N GLN A 192 18.77 6.42 5.70
CA GLN A 192 17.94 5.27 6.05
C GLN A 192 18.22 4.10 5.13
N GLU A 193 18.35 4.33 3.82
CA GLU A 193 18.74 3.31 2.85
C GLU A 193 20.10 2.67 3.21
N GLU A 194 21.09 3.49 3.60
CA GLU A 194 22.39 3.00 4.04
C GLU A 194 22.29 2.11 5.29
N LYS A 195 21.49 2.51 6.28
CA LYS A 195 21.29 1.71 7.50
C LYS A 195 20.58 0.39 7.21
N GLU A 196 19.55 0.40 6.37
CA GLU A 196 18.82 -0.80 5.96
C GLU A 196 19.75 -1.78 5.24
N ARG A 197 20.59 -1.27 4.32
CA ARG A 197 21.60 -2.09 3.63
C ARG A 197 22.58 -2.73 4.60
N LEU A 198 23.14 -1.94 5.53
CA LEU A 198 24.10 -2.43 6.52
C LEU A 198 23.47 -3.46 7.48
N ALA A 199 22.20 -3.29 7.83
CA ALA A 199 21.46 -4.27 8.64
C ALA A 199 21.23 -5.57 7.88
N ALA A 200 20.82 -5.48 6.61
CA ALA A 200 20.62 -6.65 5.75
C ALA A 200 21.93 -7.44 5.53
N ASP A 201 23.06 -6.75 5.35
CA ASP A 201 24.36 -7.38 5.19
C ASP A 201 24.81 -8.12 6.47
N GLN A 202 24.51 -7.57 7.65
CA GLN A 202 24.79 -8.22 8.94
C GLN A 202 23.95 -9.50 9.13
N ILE A 203 22.67 -9.45 8.77
CA ILE A 203 21.78 -10.63 8.84
C ILE A 203 22.31 -11.75 7.94
N LYS A 204 22.66 -11.43 6.68
CA LYS A 204 23.23 -12.42 5.75
C LYS A 204 24.51 -13.05 6.28
N LEU A 205 25.39 -12.25 6.88
CA LEU A 205 26.64 -12.75 7.45
C LEU A 205 26.39 -13.69 8.64
N ALA A 206 25.45 -13.35 9.51
CA ALA A 206 25.06 -14.19 10.65
C ALA A 206 24.44 -15.52 10.20
N ASP A 207 23.61 -15.49 9.15
CA ASP A 207 23.00 -16.70 8.60
C ASP A 207 24.04 -17.63 7.95
N LEU A 208 25.06 -17.07 7.29
CA LEU A 208 26.20 -17.81 6.75
C LEU A 208 27.02 -18.50 7.85
N GLN A 209 27.32 -17.77 8.93
CA GLN A 209 28.05 -18.32 10.07
C GLN A 209 27.29 -19.49 10.71
N ARG A 210 25.98 -19.32 10.91
CA ARG A 210 25.13 -20.36 11.49
C ARG A 210 25.08 -21.63 10.66
N LYS A 211 25.09 -21.51 9.32
CA LYS A 211 25.14 -22.68 8.42
C LYS A 211 26.47 -23.42 8.53
N ASN A 212 27.59 -22.70 8.56
CA ASN A 212 28.91 -23.31 8.72
C ASN A 212 29.04 -24.05 10.06
N ASP A 213 28.55 -23.45 11.15
CA ASP A 213 28.57 -24.05 12.50
C ASP A 213 27.70 -25.32 12.62
N LEU A 214 26.76 -25.55 11.69
CA LEU A 214 25.93 -26.76 11.62
C LEU A 214 26.53 -27.86 10.73
N GLU A 215 27.50 -27.51 9.88
CA GLU A 215 28.20 -28.43 8.99
C GLU A 215 29.52 -28.97 9.59
N GLU A 216 30.00 -28.36 10.68
CA GLU A 216 31.12 -28.85 11.54
C GLU A 216 30.62 -29.72 12.71
#